data_AF-A0A1E5IWA8-F1
#
_entry.id   AF-A0A1E5IWA8-F1
#
_cell.length_a   1.000
_cell.length_b   1.000
_cell.length_c   1.000
_cell.angle_alpha   90.00
_cell.angle_beta   90.00
_cell.angle_gamma   90.00
#
_symmetry.space_group_name_H-M   'P 1'
#
loop_
_entity.id
_entity.type
_entity.pdbx_description
1 polymer ?
#
loop_
_entity_poly.entity_id
_entity_poly.type
_entity_poly.pdbx_seq_one_letter_code
_entity_poly.pdbx_strand_id
1 'polypeptide(L)'
;MKTLLLCLLILCVDVFSKPLHAKKIELAPFCQALVGHWQGEASRPQGVPKAITIDAICSADHRQLIISVSEHASHNLSETWWFRQTDFQVELIYFNGVDDDKRQQFSLYQEGEGFSLLGKGMVKQRPALIQLRFDPSDTGWLWLQNVQYLDHDDDGYQLYRALAFTPAGGVKP
;
A
#
# COMPACT_ATOMS: atom_id res chain seq x y z
N MET A 1 50.17 -9.72 17.96
CA MET A 1 49.03 -10.41 17.30
C MET A 1 47.67 -10.15 17.95
N LYS A 2 47.55 -9.91 19.27
CA LYS A 2 46.24 -9.61 19.91
C LYS A 2 45.67 -8.22 19.62
N THR A 3 46.52 -7.23 19.32
CA THR A 3 46.09 -5.84 19.11
C THR A 3 45.54 -5.57 17.71
N LEU A 4 45.93 -6.36 16.69
CA LEU A 4 45.37 -6.22 15.33
C LEU A 4 43.95 -6.80 15.21
N LEU A 5 43.63 -7.82 16.02
CA LEU A 5 42.31 -8.45 16.00
C LEU A 5 41.22 -7.53 16.57
N LEU A 6 41.58 -6.64 17.50
CA LEU A 6 40.64 -5.74 18.17
C LEU A 6 40.22 -4.57 17.25
N CYS A 7 41.11 -4.08 16.38
CA CYS A 7 40.76 -3.03 15.42
C CYS A 7 39.83 -3.52 14.30
N LEU A 8 39.87 -4.82 13.95
CA LEU A 8 38.96 -5.38 12.93
C LEU A 8 37.52 -5.54 13.44
N LEU A 9 37.33 -5.73 14.74
CA LEU A 9 35.99 -5.90 15.35
C LEU A 9 35.27 -4.56 15.56
N ILE A 10 36.00 -3.45 15.71
CA ILE A 10 35.40 -2.13 15.95
C ILE A 10 34.99 -1.45 14.62
N LEU A 11 35.65 -1.76 13.50
CA LEU A 11 35.27 -1.24 12.17
C LEU A 11 34.09 -1.96 11.50
N CYS A 12 33.61 -3.08 12.04
CA CYS A 12 32.49 -3.84 11.46
C CYS A 12 31.10 -3.43 11.99
N VAL A 13 31.01 -2.53 12.97
CA VAL A 13 29.72 -2.16 13.59
C VAL A 13 29.07 -0.93 12.93
N ASP A 14 29.83 -0.16 12.14
CA ASP A 14 29.34 1.10 11.53
C ASP A 14 28.90 1.00 10.07
N VAL A 15 28.91 -0.20 9.48
CA VAL A 15 28.48 -0.40 8.08
C VAL A 15 27.16 -1.17 8.11
N PHE A 16 26.08 -0.52 7.65
CA PHE A 16 24.77 -1.09 7.23
C PHE A 16 23.51 -0.83 8.03
N SER A 17 23.50 0.06 9.04
CA SER A 17 22.21 0.59 9.53
C SER A 17 21.95 1.97 8.94
N LYS A 18 21.64 2.04 7.63
CA LYS A 18 20.99 3.25 7.12
C LYS A 18 19.63 3.35 7.81
N PRO A 19 19.34 4.40 8.59
CA PRO A 19 18.00 4.57 9.11
C PRO A 19 17.05 4.65 7.92
N LEU A 20 16.09 3.73 7.88
CA LEU A 20 15.04 3.71 6.88
C LEU A 20 14.08 4.86 7.24
N HIS A 21 14.40 6.07 6.78
CA HIS A 21 13.54 7.21 7.00
C HIS A 21 12.42 7.19 5.96
N ALA A 22 11.17 7.14 6.42
CA ALA A 22 10.01 7.36 5.58
C ALA A 22 10.07 8.79 5.00
N LYS A 23 10.17 8.90 3.68
CA LYS A 23 10.21 10.18 2.97
C LYS A 23 8.86 10.42 2.31
N LYS A 24 8.29 11.62 2.47
CA LYS A 24 7.10 12.03 1.70
C LYS A 24 7.49 12.15 0.21
N ILE A 25 6.72 11.51 -0.67
CA ILE A 25 6.97 11.49 -2.12
C ILE A 25 5.71 11.86 -2.91
N GLU A 26 5.90 12.17 -4.19
CA GLU A 26 4.83 12.28 -5.18
C GLU A 26 4.36 10.89 -5.67
N LEU A 27 3.25 10.83 -6.41
CA LEU A 27 2.62 9.59 -6.87
C LEU A 27 3.45 8.79 -7.87
N ALA A 28 4.31 9.44 -8.66
CA ALA A 28 4.95 8.80 -9.81
C ALA A 28 5.74 7.51 -9.47
N PRO A 29 6.61 7.45 -8.43
CA PRO A 29 7.30 6.22 -8.05
C PRO A 29 6.34 5.11 -7.60
N PHE A 30 5.27 5.45 -6.88
CA PHE A 30 4.23 4.50 -6.45
C PHE A 30 3.46 3.93 -7.64
N CYS A 31 3.14 4.79 -8.62
CA CYS A 31 2.49 4.40 -9.86
C CYS A 31 3.34 3.38 -10.61
N GLN A 32 4.61 3.71 -10.85
CA GLN A 32 5.55 2.86 -11.59
C GLN A 32 5.76 1.50 -10.92
N ALA A 33 5.77 1.47 -9.59
CA ALA A 33 5.98 0.24 -8.82
C ALA A 33 4.80 -0.74 -8.87
N LEU A 34 3.58 -0.26 -9.18
CA LEU A 34 2.36 -1.04 -9.15
C LEU A 34 1.72 -1.30 -10.52
N VAL A 35 2.07 -0.55 -11.56
CA VAL A 35 1.48 -0.73 -12.90
C VAL A 35 1.66 -2.17 -13.41
N GLY A 36 0.61 -2.75 -13.98
CA GLY A 36 0.65 -4.09 -14.56
C GLY A 36 -0.53 -4.98 -14.15
N HIS A 37 -0.40 -6.26 -14.47
CA HIS A 37 -1.40 -7.30 -14.21
C HIS A 37 -0.90 -8.23 -13.12
N TRP A 38 -1.73 -8.41 -12.09
CA TRP A 38 -1.39 -9.19 -10.91
C TRP A 38 -2.48 -10.21 -10.58
N GLN A 39 -2.08 -11.23 -9.84
CA GLN A 39 -2.96 -12.26 -9.30
C GLN A 39 -2.59 -12.53 -7.85
N GLY A 40 -3.53 -13.00 -7.05
CA GLY A 40 -3.24 -13.32 -5.66
C GLY A 40 -4.48 -13.58 -4.84
N GLU A 41 -4.43 -13.18 -3.56
CA GLU A 41 -5.50 -13.43 -2.60
C GLU A 41 -5.83 -12.18 -1.78
N ALA A 42 -7.12 -12.00 -1.47
CA ALA A 42 -7.61 -11.00 -0.53
C ALA A 42 -8.26 -11.67 0.69
N SER A 43 -8.08 -11.08 1.86
CA SER A 43 -8.84 -11.45 3.05
C SER A 43 -9.10 -10.27 3.99
N ARG A 44 -10.13 -10.43 4.82
CA ARG A 44 -10.37 -9.60 6.02
C ARG A 44 -9.82 -10.34 7.24
N PRO A 45 -9.55 -9.66 8.37
CA PRO A 45 -9.20 -10.35 9.61
C PRO A 45 -10.19 -11.48 9.91
N GLN A 46 -9.66 -12.67 10.20
CA GLN A 46 -10.44 -13.89 10.49
C GLN A 46 -11.33 -14.40 9.32
N GLY A 47 -11.20 -13.81 8.14
CA GLY A 47 -11.89 -14.25 6.92
C GLY A 47 -11.13 -15.34 6.17
N VAL A 48 -11.86 -16.08 5.34
CA VAL A 48 -11.26 -17.03 4.38
C VAL A 48 -10.65 -16.25 3.21
N PRO A 49 -9.36 -16.46 2.87
CA PRO A 49 -8.76 -15.87 1.69
C PRO A 49 -9.51 -16.22 0.40
N LYS A 50 -9.60 -15.26 -0.51
CA LYS A 50 -10.25 -15.43 -1.82
C LYS A 50 -9.29 -15.02 -2.92
N ALA A 51 -9.23 -15.82 -3.98
CA ALA A 51 -8.46 -15.49 -5.17
C ALA A 51 -8.98 -14.20 -5.82
N ILE A 52 -8.05 -13.35 -6.27
CA ILE A 52 -8.31 -12.07 -6.93
C ILE A 52 -7.38 -11.91 -8.14
N THR A 53 -7.81 -11.09 -9.09
CA THR A 53 -6.91 -10.44 -10.06
C THR A 53 -6.85 -8.95 -9.76
N ILE A 54 -5.74 -8.32 -10.13
CA ILE A 54 -5.56 -6.87 -10.01
C ILE A 54 -5.01 -6.33 -11.32
N ASP A 55 -5.67 -5.30 -11.84
CA ASP A 55 -5.23 -4.54 -12.99
C ASP A 55 -4.89 -3.13 -12.54
N ALA A 56 -3.63 -2.74 -12.69
CA ALA A 56 -3.12 -1.44 -12.27
C ALA A 56 -2.64 -0.64 -13.49
N ILE A 57 -3.22 0.52 -13.71
CA ILE A 57 -2.96 1.37 -14.87
C ILE A 57 -2.48 2.74 -14.42
N CYS A 58 -1.33 3.17 -14.94
CA CYS A 58 -0.80 4.51 -14.76
C CYS A 58 -1.15 5.42 -15.94
N SER A 59 -1.52 6.67 -15.66
CA SER A 59 -1.57 7.70 -16.71
C SER A 59 -0.17 7.97 -17.27
N ALA A 60 -0.11 8.46 -18.52
CA ALA A 60 1.14 8.73 -19.20
C ALA A 60 2.04 9.78 -18.50
N ASP A 61 1.45 10.68 -17.72
CA ASP A 61 2.16 11.67 -16.90
C ASP A 61 2.52 11.17 -15.49
N HIS A 62 2.18 9.92 -15.17
CA HIS A 62 2.34 9.27 -13.86
C HIS A 62 1.68 10.00 -12.69
N ARG A 63 0.68 10.84 -12.98
CA ARG A 63 -0.09 11.58 -11.98
C ARG A 63 -1.38 10.88 -11.57
N GLN A 64 -1.71 9.75 -12.17
CA GLN A 64 -2.89 8.96 -11.85
C GLN A 64 -2.56 7.48 -11.88
N LEU A 65 -3.04 6.75 -10.88
CA LEU A 65 -3.00 5.30 -10.79
C LEU A 65 -4.42 4.80 -10.56
N ILE A 66 -4.91 3.91 -11.39
CA ILE A 66 -6.16 3.18 -11.17
C ILE A 66 -5.79 1.74 -10.87
N ILE A 67 -6.30 1.20 -9.75
CA ILE A 67 -6.18 -0.20 -9.37
C ILE A 67 -7.58 -0.80 -9.36
N SER A 68 -7.87 -1.68 -10.32
CA SER A 68 -9.07 -2.51 -10.36
C SER A 68 -8.78 -3.85 -9.71
N VAL A 69 -9.60 -4.27 -8.74
CA VAL A 69 -9.51 -5.60 -8.13
C VAL A 69 -10.73 -6.41 -8.56
N SER A 70 -10.48 -7.56 -9.19
CA SER A 70 -11.51 -8.51 -9.64
C SER A 70 -12.62 -7.89 -10.49
N GLU A 71 -12.26 -7.07 -11.49
CA GLU A 71 -13.14 -6.25 -12.37
C GLU A 71 -14.29 -7.01 -13.05
N HIS A 72 -14.28 -8.35 -13.03
CA HIS A 72 -15.29 -9.22 -13.64
C HIS A 72 -15.89 -10.27 -12.68
N ALA A 73 -15.53 -10.22 -11.40
CA ALA A 73 -16.14 -11.08 -10.38
C ALA A 73 -17.53 -10.55 -9.99
N SER A 74 -18.37 -11.39 -9.37
CA SER A 74 -19.63 -10.92 -8.79
C SER A 74 -19.38 -9.72 -7.87
N HIS A 75 -20.30 -8.73 -7.89
CA HIS A 75 -20.17 -7.40 -7.28
C HIS A 75 -19.53 -7.32 -5.88
N ASN A 76 -19.57 -8.39 -5.10
CA ASN A 76 -19.03 -8.45 -3.74
C ASN A 76 -17.49 -8.47 -3.67
N LEU A 77 -16.79 -8.61 -4.79
CA LEU A 77 -15.32 -8.64 -4.86
C LEU A 77 -14.72 -7.60 -5.82
N SER A 78 -15.56 -6.91 -6.60
CA SER A 78 -15.10 -5.92 -7.56
C SER A 78 -14.96 -4.55 -6.90
N GLU A 79 -13.78 -3.97 -6.97
CA GLU A 79 -13.53 -2.61 -6.46
C GLU A 79 -12.49 -1.87 -7.32
N THR A 80 -12.59 -0.55 -7.34
CA THR A 80 -11.68 0.33 -8.08
C THR A 80 -11.14 1.41 -7.14
N TRP A 81 -9.82 1.57 -7.15
CA TRP A 81 -9.08 2.57 -6.38
C TRP A 81 -8.36 3.51 -7.32
N TRP A 82 -8.82 4.75 -7.40
CA TRP A 82 -8.24 5.76 -8.27
C TRP A 82 -7.47 6.80 -7.44
N PHE A 83 -6.14 6.73 -7.53
CA PHE A 83 -5.21 7.66 -6.90
C PHE A 83 -4.85 8.77 -7.90
N ARG A 84 -4.94 10.03 -7.47
CA ARG A 84 -4.68 11.20 -8.29
C ARG A 84 -3.76 12.18 -7.56
N GLN A 85 -2.67 12.55 -8.21
CA GLN A 85 -1.75 13.55 -7.70
C GLN A 85 -2.40 14.94 -7.74
N THR A 86 -2.62 15.52 -6.56
CA THR A 86 -2.93 16.95 -6.39
C THR A 86 -1.64 17.71 -6.06
N ASP A 87 -1.68 18.95 -5.58
CA ASP A 87 -0.46 19.74 -5.38
C ASP A 87 0.52 19.09 -4.38
N PHE A 88 0.04 18.71 -3.19
CA PHE A 88 0.88 18.15 -2.12
C PHE A 88 0.30 16.87 -1.49
N GLN A 89 -0.73 16.30 -2.11
CA GLN A 89 -1.52 15.17 -1.61
C GLN A 89 -1.94 14.25 -2.76
N VAL A 90 -2.34 13.05 -2.39
CA VAL A 90 -2.96 12.08 -3.29
C VAL A 90 -4.45 12.03 -2.95
N GLU A 91 -5.30 12.41 -3.89
CA GLU A 91 -6.74 12.14 -3.82
C GLU A 91 -6.96 10.66 -4.13
N LEU A 92 -7.67 9.95 -3.26
CA LEU A 92 -8.22 8.62 -3.53
C LEU A 92 -9.71 8.75 -3.80
N ILE A 93 -10.16 8.20 -4.92
CA ILE A 93 -11.56 7.94 -5.22
C ILE A 93 -11.75 6.41 -5.22
N TYR A 94 -12.60 5.91 -4.32
CA TYR A 94 -12.91 4.50 -4.16
C TYR A 94 -14.34 4.20 -4.62
N PHE A 95 -14.48 3.15 -5.43
CA PHE A 95 -15.75 2.67 -5.96
C PHE A 95 -15.87 1.15 -5.77
N ASN A 96 -17.05 0.68 -5.35
CA ASN A 96 -17.35 -0.74 -5.18
C ASN A 96 -18.60 -1.19 -5.95
N GLY A 97 -19.16 -0.36 -6.84
CA GLY A 97 -20.36 -0.71 -7.61
C GLY A 97 -21.68 -0.69 -6.83
N VAL A 98 -21.67 -0.36 -5.54
CA VAL A 98 -22.86 -0.45 -4.67
C VAL A 98 -23.11 0.85 -3.91
N ASP A 99 -22.09 1.37 -3.24
CA ASP A 99 -22.16 2.62 -2.49
C ASP A 99 -21.77 3.81 -3.39
N ASP A 100 -22.11 5.02 -2.94
CA ASP A 100 -21.55 6.25 -3.50
C ASP A 100 -20.01 6.26 -3.44
N ASP A 101 -19.39 6.90 -4.44
CA ASP A 101 -17.95 7.10 -4.52
C ASP A 101 -17.41 7.77 -3.25
N LYS A 102 -16.38 7.15 -2.66
CA LYS A 102 -15.72 7.67 -1.46
C LYS A 102 -14.48 8.43 -1.88
N ARG A 103 -14.43 9.73 -1.56
CA ARG A 103 -13.27 10.60 -1.84
C ARG A 103 -12.51 10.94 -0.58
N GLN A 104 -11.20 10.76 -0.59
CA GLN A 104 -10.33 10.93 0.57
C GLN A 104 -8.98 11.51 0.15
N GLN A 105 -8.34 12.27 1.03
CA GLN A 105 -7.03 12.87 0.80
C GLN A 105 -5.97 12.15 1.63
N PHE A 106 -4.87 11.80 0.99
CA PHE A 106 -3.74 11.09 1.59
C PHE A 106 -2.43 11.83 1.37
N SER A 107 -1.49 11.65 2.31
CA SER A 107 -0.07 11.92 2.07
C SER A 107 0.63 10.59 1.79
N LEU A 108 1.42 10.55 0.72
CA LEU A 108 2.17 9.37 0.30
C LEU A 108 3.62 9.44 0.82
N TYR A 109 4.07 8.34 1.42
CA TYR A 109 5.41 8.16 1.94
C TYR A 109 6.04 6.91 1.33
N GLN A 110 7.34 6.94 1.17
CA GLN A 110 8.16 5.79 0.80
C GLN A 110 9.13 5.46 1.93
N GLU A 111 9.18 4.20 2.32
CA GLU A 111 10.09 3.65 3.32
C GLU A 111 10.75 2.39 2.73
N GLY A 112 12.04 2.47 2.42
CA GLY A 112 12.71 1.45 1.62
C GLY A 112 12.06 1.30 0.24
N GLU A 113 11.64 0.07 -0.08
CA GLU A 113 10.89 -0.25 -1.30
C GLU A 113 9.36 -0.22 -1.09
N GLY A 114 8.91 -0.01 0.15
CA GLY A 114 7.50 0.05 0.49
C GLY A 114 6.90 1.44 0.40
N PHE A 115 5.58 1.50 0.31
CA PHE A 115 4.80 2.73 0.27
C PHE A 115 3.75 2.76 1.36
N SER A 116 3.46 3.95 1.88
CA SER A 116 2.40 4.19 2.85
C SER A 116 1.61 5.44 2.48
N LEU A 117 0.30 5.31 2.28
CA LEU A 117 -0.63 6.42 2.20
C LEU A 117 -1.30 6.62 3.55
N LEU A 118 -1.20 7.82 4.11
CA LEU A 118 -1.80 8.20 5.38
C LEU A 118 -2.85 9.29 5.18
N GLY A 119 -4.07 9.05 5.63
CA GLY A 119 -5.20 9.95 5.42
C GLY A 119 -6.24 9.87 6.52
N LYS A 120 -7.19 10.80 6.50
CA LYS A 120 -8.39 10.77 7.35
C LYS A 120 -9.60 10.51 6.46
N GLY A 121 -10.57 9.76 6.97
CA GLY A 121 -11.78 9.46 6.21
C GLY A 121 -12.86 8.81 7.06
N MET A 122 -13.82 8.20 6.37
CA MET A 122 -14.92 7.47 6.98
C MET A 122 -14.81 5.99 6.63
N VAL A 123 -14.86 5.13 7.64
CA VAL A 123 -14.92 3.67 7.48
C VAL A 123 -16.14 3.18 8.25
N LYS A 124 -17.05 2.47 7.58
CA LYS A 124 -18.34 2.04 8.16
C LYS A 124 -19.09 3.18 8.89
N GLN A 125 -19.16 4.35 8.25
CA GLN A 125 -19.81 5.57 8.78
C GLN A 125 -19.18 6.12 10.07
N ARG A 126 -17.94 5.74 10.39
CA ARG A 126 -17.19 6.27 11.54
C ARG A 126 -15.93 7.00 11.09
N PRO A 127 -15.58 8.12 11.74
CA PRO A 127 -14.35 8.84 11.44
C PRO A 127 -13.13 7.99 11.81
N ALA A 128 -12.17 7.89 10.92
CA ALA A 128 -10.96 7.08 11.12
C ALA A 128 -9.73 7.71 10.47
N LEU A 129 -8.56 7.44 11.06
CA LEU A 129 -7.30 7.47 10.33
C LEU A 129 -7.21 6.20 9.50
N ILE A 130 -6.80 6.35 8.25
CA ILE A 130 -6.67 5.26 7.29
C ILE A 130 -5.22 5.23 6.85
N GLN A 131 -4.63 4.04 6.92
CA GLN A 131 -3.30 3.76 6.39
C GLN A 131 -3.43 2.68 5.31
N LEU A 132 -2.97 2.98 4.10
CA LEU A 132 -2.77 1.99 3.05
C LEU A 132 -1.27 1.72 2.97
N ARG A 133 -0.83 0.50 3.25
CA ARG A 133 0.56 0.08 3.12
C ARG A 133 0.72 -0.85 1.94
N PHE A 134 1.77 -0.66 1.16
CA PHE A 134 2.19 -1.55 0.09
C PHE A 134 3.61 -1.97 0.41
N ASP A 135 3.72 -3.11 1.08
CA ASP A 135 4.99 -3.68 1.49
C ASP A 135 5.48 -4.62 0.37
N PRO A 136 6.76 -4.54 -0.05
CA PRO A 136 7.31 -5.47 -1.03
C PRO A 136 7.32 -6.89 -0.43
N SER A 137 7.01 -7.89 -1.25
CA SER A 137 7.24 -9.31 -0.95
C SER A 137 8.22 -9.90 -1.96
N ASP A 138 8.74 -11.11 -1.70
CA ASP A 138 9.75 -11.78 -2.54
C ASP A 138 9.46 -11.72 -4.04
N THR A 139 8.19 -11.82 -4.42
CA THR A 139 7.75 -11.88 -5.82
C THR A 139 6.65 -10.87 -6.16
N GLY A 140 6.31 -9.94 -5.25
CA GLY A 140 5.18 -9.05 -5.47
C GLY A 140 4.97 -8.04 -4.35
N TRP A 141 3.73 -7.91 -3.92
CA TRP A 141 3.30 -6.91 -2.95
C TRP A 141 2.33 -7.48 -1.92
N LEU A 142 2.44 -6.99 -0.70
CA LEU A 142 1.45 -7.09 0.34
C LEU A 142 0.80 -5.71 0.54
N TRP A 143 -0.44 -5.58 0.12
CA TRP A 143 -1.24 -4.39 0.34
C TRP A 143 -2.12 -4.57 1.58
N LEU A 144 -1.86 -3.75 2.61
CA LEU A 144 -2.65 -3.70 3.84
C LEU A 144 -3.46 -2.40 3.88
N GLN A 145 -4.72 -2.50 4.30
CA GLN A 145 -5.48 -1.35 4.75
C GLN A 145 -5.67 -1.47 6.25
N ASN A 146 -5.15 -0.50 6.99
CA ASN A 146 -5.32 -0.39 8.43
C ASN A 146 -6.16 0.84 8.77
N VAL A 147 -6.89 0.76 9.88
CA VAL A 147 -7.78 1.81 10.35
C VAL A 147 -7.60 2.05 11.84
N GLN A 148 -7.63 3.31 12.26
CA GLN A 148 -7.75 3.71 13.67
C GLN A 148 -8.98 4.59 13.77
N TYR A 149 -10.01 4.13 14.48
CA TYR A 149 -11.23 4.90 14.68
C TYR A 149 -10.96 6.07 15.63
N LEU A 150 -11.44 7.27 15.26
CA LEU A 150 -11.21 8.50 16.03
C LEU A 150 -12.23 8.70 17.16
N ASP A 151 -13.31 7.93 17.15
CA ASP A 151 -14.39 7.89 18.12
C ASP A 151 -14.26 6.69 19.08
N HIS A 152 -13.11 6.02 19.09
CA HIS A 152 -12.80 4.91 20.00
C HIS A 152 -11.44 5.12 20.63
N ASP A 153 -11.27 4.65 21.86
CA ASP A 153 -10.03 4.76 22.62
C ASP A 153 -9.00 3.68 22.20
N ASP A 154 -8.95 3.33 20.91
CA ASP A 154 -7.94 2.42 20.38
C ASP A 154 -6.60 3.17 20.25
N ASP A 155 -5.57 2.65 20.90
CA ASP A 155 -4.23 3.23 20.89
C ASP A 155 -3.49 3.07 19.54
N GLY A 156 -4.08 2.41 18.54
CA GLY A 156 -3.41 2.19 17.26
C GLY A 156 -4.25 1.67 16.10
N TYR A 157 -3.56 1.47 14.99
CA TYR A 157 -4.13 0.94 13.76
C TYR A 157 -4.48 -0.54 13.89
N GLN A 158 -5.69 -0.91 13.46
CA GLN A 158 -6.16 -2.28 13.32
C GLN A 158 -6.22 -2.66 11.84
N LEU A 159 -5.82 -3.90 11.51
CA LEU A 159 -5.94 -4.42 10.15
C LEU A 159 -7.43 -4.46 9.75
N TYR A 160 -7.77 -3.84 8.63
CA TYR A 160 -9.11 -3.88 8.06
C TYR A 160 -9.23 -4.93 6.95
N ARG A 161 -8.19 -5.05 6.12
CA ARG A 161 -8.06 -6.05 5.04
C ARG A 161 -6.62 -6.15 4.55
N ALA A 162 -6.30 -7.26 3.92
CA ALA A 162 -5.02 -7.52 3.28
C ALA A 162 -5.21 -8.16 1.90
N LEU A 163 -4.39 -7.74 0.94
CA LEU A 163 -4.26 -8.32 -0.39
C LEU A 163 -2.80 -8.70 -0.60
N ALA A 164 -2.51 -9.95 -0.93
CA ALA A 164 -1.18 -10.39 -1.34
C ALA A 164 -1.24 -10.75 -2.82
N PHE A 165 -0.35 -10.18 -3.64
CA PHE A 165 -0.40 -10.38 -5.08
C PHE A 165 0.98 -10.39 -5.72
N THR A 166 1.09 -11.16 -6.79
CA THR A 166 2.29 -11.34 -7.61
C THR A 166 1.94 -11.12 -9.09
N PRO A 167 2.93 -10.80 -9.93
CA PRO A 167 2.69 -10.58 -11.35
C PRO A 167 2.07 -11.82 -12.00
N ALA A 168 1.01 -11.64 -12.79
CA ALA A 168 0.35 -12.76 -13.47
C ALA A 168 1.27 -13.50 -14.45
N GLY A 169 2.33 -12.83 -14.96
CA GLY A 169 3.38 -13.41 -15.79
C GLY A 169 4.65 -13.87 -15.06
N GLY A 170 4.70 -13.78 -13.72
CA GLY A 170 5.83 -14.23 -12.91
C GLY A 170 7.04 -13.29 -12.82
N VAL A 171 6.99 -12.09 -13.40
CA VAL A 171 8.09 -11.09 -13.33
C VAL A 171 7.54 -9.73 -12.90
N LYS A 172 8.15 -9.13 -11.87
CA LYS A 172 7.77 -7.80 -11.36
C LYS A 172 8.24 -6.73 -12.37
N PRO A 173 7.37 -5.81 -12.81
CA PRO A 173 7.74 -4.73 -13.73
C PRO A 173 8.73 -3.73 -13.10
#